data_AF-A0A1N6FNK7-F1
#
_entry.id   AF-A0A1N6FNK7-F1
#
_cell.length_a   1.000
_cell.length_b   1.000
_cell.length_c   1.000
_cell.angle_alpha   90.00
_cell.angle_beta   90.00
_cell.angle_gamma   90.00
#
_symmetry.space_group_name_H-M   'P 1'
#
loop_
_entity.id
_entity.type
_entity.pdbx_description
1 polymer ?
#
loop_
_entity_poly.entity_id
_entity_poly.type
_entity_poly.pdbx_seq_one_letter_code
_entity_poly.pdbx_strand_id
1 'polypeptide(L)'
;MDAVTSQLVLGIIPLVIGIGLIYWIRRRKFYRRNAVGAEGFSSFEASVFIRFIERVGKWIAYALIIIGILFIWSYSQMKKDREKKQQEVKTEQPAPR
;
A
#
# COMPACT_ATOMS: atom_id res chain seq x y z
N MET A 1 -18.45 8.32 10.39
CA MET A 1 -17.61 7.17 9.99
C MET A 1 -16.86 6.72 11.23
N ASP A 2 -17.00 5.45 11.62
CA ASP A 2 -16.32 4.91 12.79
C ASP A 2 -14.80 4.93 12.61
N ALA A 3 -14.04 5.24 13.68
CA ALA A 3 -12.58 5.33 13.64
C ALA A 3 -11.91 4.05 13.10
N VAL A 4 -12.55 2.91 13.34
CA VAL A 4 -12.14 1.58 12.85
C VAL A 4 -12.22 1.50 11.32
N THR A 5 -13.31 1.98 10.74
CA THR A 5 -13.53 2.03 9.29
C THR A 5 -12.54 3.01 8.64
N SER A 6 -12.31 4.17 9.25
CA SER A 6 -11.35 5.16 8.77
C SER A 6 -9.92 4.61 8.71
N GLN A 7 -9.50 3.81 9.71
CA GLN A 7 -8.16 3.24 9.75
C GLN A 7 -7.95 2.14 8.71
N LEU A 8 -8.99 1.33 8.44
CA LEU A 8 -8.96 0.35 7.36
C LEU A 8 -8.86 1.02 5.99
N VAL A 9 -9.65 2.07 5.77
CA VAL A 9 -9.64 2.86 4.52
C VAL A 9 -8.28 3.52 4.30
N LEU A 10 -7.69 4.10 5.35
CA LEU A 10 -6.33 4.67 5.32
C LEU A 10 -5.24 3.64 5.04
N GLY A 11 -5.44 2.37 5.36
CA GLY A 11 -4.51 1.29 5.00
C GLY A 11 -4.67 0.81 3.56
N ILE A 12 -5.90 0.62 3.09
CA ILE A 12 -6.20 0.05 1.77
C ILE A 12 -5.85 1.02 0.64
N ILE A 13 -6.22 2.30 0.77
CA ILE A 13 -5.99 3.32 -0.26
C ILE A 13 -4.51 3.40 -0.70
N PRO A 14 -3.53 3.62 0.20
CA PRO A 14 -2.13 3.72 -0.21
C PRO A 14 -1.59 2.41 -0.77
N LEU A 15 -2.13 1.26 -0.34
CA LEU A 15 -1.74 -0.05 -0.84
C LEU A 15 -2.17 -0.22 -2.31
N VAL A 16 -3.43 0.09 -2.63
CA VAL A 16 -3.96 0.05 -4.00
C VAL A 16 -3.21 1.04 -4.88
N ILE A 17 -2.98 2.27 -4.40
CA ILE A 17 -2.22 3.28 -5.13
C ILE A 17 -0.78 2.82 -5.37
N GLY A 18 -0.11 2.25 -4.36
CA GLY A 18 1.27 1.75 -4.47
C GLY A 18 1.40 0.61 -5.49
N ILE A 19 0.49 -0.36 -5.46
CA ILE A 19 0.45 -1.45 -6.46
C ILE A 19 0.16 -0.89 -7.87
N GLY A 20 -0.80 0.03 -7.98
CA GLY A 20 -1.14 0.70 -9.23
C GLY A 20 0.05 1.46 -9.82
N LEU A 21 0.82 2.17 -8.98
CA LEU A 21 2.05 2.86 -9.35
C LEU A 21 3.12 1.89 -9.87
N ILE A 22 3.35 0.76 -9.19
CA ILE A 22 4.29 -0.28 -9.66
C ILE A 22 3.86 -0.81 -11.02
N TYR A 23 2.57 -1.14 -11.17
CA TYR A 23 2.03 -1.63 -12.43
C TYR A 23 2.21 -0.60 -13.54
N TRP A 24 1.87 0.67 -13.29
CA TRP A 24 2.01 1.76 -14.27
C TRP A 24 3.46 1.96 -14.70
N ILE A 25 4.41 1.96 -13.76
CA ILE A 25 5.84 2.10 -14.06
C ILE A 25 6.32 0.91 -14.90
N ARG A 26 5.95 -0.32 -14.53
CA ARG A 26 6.30 -1.54 -15.29
C ARG A 26 5.67 -1.52 -16.69
N ARG A 27 4.43 -1.05 -16.79
CA ARG A 27 3.69 -0.88 -18.04
C ARG A 27 4.41 0.10 -18.96
N ARG A 28 4.73 1.31 -18.49
CA ARG A 28 5.50 2.31 -19.26
C ARG A 28 6.84 1.77 -19.76
N LYS A 29 7.54 0.98 -18.94
CA LYS A 29 8.78 0.32 -19.35
C LYS A 29 8.57 -0.71 -20.46
N PHE A 30 7.47 -1.47 -20.41
CA PHE A 30 7.13 -2.45 -21.42
C PHE A 30 6.82 -1.81 -22.78
N TYR A 31 5.97 -0.77 -22.81
CA TYR A 31 5.60 -0.08 -24.06
C TYR A 31 6.74 0.71 -24.72
N ARG A 32 7.86 0.94 -24.01
CA ARG A 32 9.07 1.58 -24.57
C ARG A 32 10.06 0.57 -25.19
N ARG A 33 9.79 -0.73 -25.09
CA ARG A 33 10.66 -1.77 -25.64
C ARG A 33 10.24 -2.12 -27.07
N ASN A 34 11.21 -2.16 -27.97
CA ASN A 34 11.02 -2.56 -29.36
C ASN A 34 10.99 -4.09 -29.48
N ALA A 35 10.78 -4.65 -30.68
CA ALA A 35 10.73 -6.10 -30.93
C ALA A 35 11.97 -6.89 -30.43
N VAL A 36 13.12 -6.23 -30.32
CA VAL A 36 14.38 -6.79 -29.79
C VAL A 36 14.60 -6.54 -28.29
N GLY A 37 13.63 -5.95 -27.58
CA GLY A 37 13.73 -5.60 -26.17
C GLY A 37 14.55 -4.35 -25.85
N ALA A 38 15.09 -3.66 -26.88
CA ALA A 38 15.82 -2.41 -26.72
C ALA A 38 14.89 -1.26 -26.31
N GLU A 39 15.31 -0.43 -25.35
CA GLU A 39 14.59 0.78 -24.97
C GLU A 39 14.81 1.86 -26.03
N GLY A 40 13.74 2.26 -26.74
CA GLY A 40 13.79 3.39 -27.65
C GLY A 40 13.71 4.71 -26.89
N PHE A 41 14.77 5.52 -26.93
CA PHE A 41 14.75 6.90 -26.47
C PHE A 41 15.13 7.82 -27.64
N SER A 42 14.38 8.90 -27.83
CA SER A 42 14.65 9.89 -28.88
C SER A 42 15.83 10.80 -28.55
N SER A 43 16.21 10.92 -27.27
CA SER A 43 17.24 11.84 -26.80
C SER A 43 17.90 11.33 -25.51
N PHE A 44 19.18 11.68 -25.31
CA PHE A 44 19.93 11.29 -24.12
C PHE A 44 19.31 11.87 -22.84
N GLU A 45 18.90 13.13 -22.84
CA GLU A 45 18.26 13.80 -21.69
C GLU A 45 16.96 13.12 -21.26
N ALA A 46 16.11 12.75 -22.23
CA ALA A 46 14.87 12.02 -21.97
C ALA A 46 15.15 10.65 -21.34
N SER A 47 16.22 9.97 -21.77
CA SER A 47 16.62 8.69 -21.19
C SER A 47 17.01 8.81 -19.71
N VAL A 48 17.73 9.87 -19.34
CA VAL A 48 18.16 10.14 -17.97
C VAL A 48 16.97 10.53 -17.10
N PHE A 49 16.15 11.48 -17.56
CA PHE A 49 15.00 11.97 -16.81
C PHE A 49 13.96 10.87 -16.56
N ILE A 50 13.62 10.09 -17.59
CA ILE A 50 12.64 9.00 -17.44
C ILE A 50 13.17 7.90 -16.53
N ARG A 51 14.46 7.50 -16.65
CA ARG A 51 15.07 6.52 -15.74
C ARG A 51 15.12 7.02 -14.30
N PHE A 52 15.34 8.32 -14.10
CA PHE A 52 15.32 8.93 -12.77
C PHE A 52 13.92 8.82 -12.14
N ILE A 53 12.87 9.23 -12.86
CA ILE A 53 11.48 9.12 -12.40
C ILE A 53 11.08 7.66 -12.16
N GLU A 54 11.50 6.71 -13.02
CA GLU A 54 11.23 5.28 -12.80
C GLU A 54 11.90 4.74 -11.53
N ARG A 55 13.09 5.24 -11.18
CA ARG A 55 13.80 4.85 -9.95
C ARG A 55 13.09 5.45 -8.74
N VAL A 56 12.84 6.76 -8.74
CA VAL A 56 12.18 7.47 -7.63
C VAL A 56 10.75 6.94 -7.43
N GLY A 57 9.99 6.76 -8.50
CA GLY A 57 8.62 6.25 -8.46
C GLY A 57 8.53 4.84 -7.86
N LYS A 58 9.52 3.97 -8.11
CA LYS A 58 9.57 2.64 -7.47
C LYS A 58 9.80 2.74 -5.97
N TRP A 59 10.70 3.61 -5.53
CA TRP A 59 10.94 3.84 -4.11
C TRP A 59 9.69 4.39 -3.41
N ILE A 60 9.02 5.36 -4.01
CA ILE A 60 7.75 5.91 -3.50
C ILE A 60 6.68 4.82 -3.41
N ALA A 61 6.56 3.97 -4.44
CA ALA A 61 5.58 2.90 -4.44
C ALA A 61 5.86 1.84 -3.34
N TYR A 62 7.13 1.49 -3.10
CA TYR A 62 7.48 0.60 -2.00
C TYR A 62 7.19 1.23 -0.64
N ALA A 63 7.48 2.52 -0.45
CA ALA A 63 7.13 3.23 0.77
C ALA A 63 5.61 3.21 1.03
N LEU A 64 4.80 3.48 0.01
CA LEU A 64 3.34 3.41 0.08
C LEU A 64 2.83 2.02 0.47
N ILE A 65 3.40 0.96 -0.10
CA ILE A 65 3.02 -0.43 0.24
C ILE A 65 3.38 -0.75 1.69
N ILE A 66 4.59 -0.39 2.14
CA ILE A 66 5.02 -0.61 3.52
C ILE A 66 4.09 0.10 4.50
N ILE A 67 3.77 1.37 4.24
CA ILE A 67 2.84 2.16 5.06
C ILE A 67 1.45 1.49 5.09
N GLY A 68 0.91 1.08 3.94
CA GLY A 68 -0.37 0.39 3.87
C GLY A 68 -0.41 -0.89 4.69
N ILE A 69 0.64 -1.72 4.62
CA ILE A 69 0.76 -2.95 5.41
C ILE A 69 0.83 -2.63 6.92
N LEU A 70 1.60 -1.61 7.32
CA LEU A 70 1.69 -1.21 8.72
C LEU A 70 0.34 -0.77 9.29
N PHE A 71 -0.45 -0.02 8.52
CA PHE A 71 -1.79 0.39 8.93
C PHE A 71 -2.75 -0.81 9.07
N ILE A 72 -2.70 -1.77 8.14
CA ILE A 72 -3.49 -3.00 8.22
C ILE A 72 -3.08 -3.84 9.44
N TRP A 73 -1.77 -3.91 9.72
CA TRP A 73 -1.29 -4.66 10.88
C TRP A 73 -1.67 -3.98 12.21
N SER A 74 -1.57 -2.65 12.28
CA SER A 74 -2.04 -1.86 13.43
C SER A 74 -3.54 -2.07 13.69
N TYR A 75 -4.36 -2.13 12.63
CA TYR A 75 -5.77 -2.48 12.73
C TYR A 75 -6.00 -3.86 13.37
N SER A 76 -5.21 -4.87 12.99
CA SER A 76 -5.31 -6.21 13.57
C SER A 76 -5.01 -6.24 15.07
N GLN A 77 -4.13 -5.36 15.56
CA GLN A 77 -3.83 -5.24 16.98
C GLN A 77 -5.00 -4.61 17.75
N MET A 78 -5.57 -3.52 17.22
CA MET A 78 -6.74 -2.87 17.85
C MET A 78 -7.95 -3.80 17.96
N LYS A 79 -8.11 -4.72 17.02
CA LYS A 79 -9.21 -5.70 17.05
C LYS A 79 -9.01 -6.73 18.17
N LYS A 80 -7.79 -7.24 18.36
CA LYS A 80 -7.43 -8.14 19.47
C LYS A 80 -7.64 -7.50 20.84
N ASP A 81 -7.29 -6.23 20.99
CA ASP A 81 -7.44 -5.52 22.27
C ASP A 81 -8.91 -5.26 22.62
N ARG A 82 -9.77 -5.03 21.62
CA ARG A 82 -11.23 -4.91 21.81
C ARG A 82 -11.89 -6.24 22.14
N GLU A 83 -11.44 -7.33 21.53
CA GLU A 83 -11.93 -8.68 21.81
C GLU A 83 -11.58 -9.11 23.24
N LYS A 84 -10.37 -8.82 23.73
CA LYS A 84 -9.97 -9.04 25.13
C LYS A 84 -10.81 -8.23 26.12
N LYS A 85 -11.02 -6.94 25.86
CA LYS A 85 -11.86 -6.08 26.72
C LYS A 85 -13.32 -6.54 26.76
N GLN A 86 -13.88 -7.01 25.64
CA GLN A 86 -15.25 -7.55 25.63
C GLN A 86 -15.35 -8.89 26.38
N GLN A 87 -14.29 -9.69 26.37
CA GLN A 87 -14.22 -10.94 27.14
C GLN A 87 -14.12 -10.69 28.65
N GLU A 88 -13.30 -9.73 29.10
CA GLU A 88 -13.26 -9.31 30.51
C GLU A 88 -14.63 -8.81 30.97
N VAL A 89 -15.26 -7.88 30.22
CA VAL A 89 -16.57 -7.33 30.58
C VAL A 89 -17.68 -8.41 30.64
N LYS A 90 -17.63 -9.43 29.76
CA LYS A 90 -18.59 -10.55 29.77
C LYS A 90 -18.33 -11.55 30.90
N THR A 91 -17.09 -11.65 31.37
CA THR A 91 -16.72 -12.51 32.51
C THR A 91 -17.04 -11.83 33.85
N GLU A 92 -17.06 -10.49 33.87
CA GLU A 92 -17.37 -9.66 35.04
C GLU A 92 -18.86 -9.36 35.22
N GLN A 93 -19.72 -9.53 34.21
CA GLN A 93 -21.17 -9.57 34.41
C GLN A 93 -21.59 -10.97 34.88
N PRO A 94 -21.93 -11.16 36.16
CA PRO A 94 -22.43 -12.45 36.62
C PRO A 94 -23.82 -12.67 36.00
N ALA A 95 -24.07 -13.90 35.57
CA ALA A 95 -25.38 -14.32 35.07
C ALA A 95 -26.50 -13.88 36.03
N PRO A 96 -27.60 -13.29 35.54
CA PRO A 96 -28.74 -12.99 36.39
C PRO A 96 -29.25 -14.33 36.93
N ARG A 97 -29.16 -14.51 38.26
CA ARG A 97 -29.79 -15.64 38.95
C ARG A 97 -31.30 -15.50 38.95
#